data_AF-A0A7K3UMU6-F1
#
_entry.id   AF-A0A7K3UMU6-F1
#
_cell.length_a   1.000
_cell.length_b   1.000
_cell.length_c   1.000
_cell.angle_alpha   90.00
_cell.angle_beta   90.00
_cell.angle_gamma   90.00
#
_symmetry.space_group_name_H-M   'P 1'
#
loop_
_entity.id
_entity.type
_entity.pdbx_description
1 polymer ?
#
loop_
_entity_poly.entity_id
_entity_poly.type
_entity_poly.pdbx_seq_one_letter_code
_entity_poly.pdbx_strand_id
1 'polypeptide(L)'
;VEGGNTWDETVQIAKALEAAGVTIFNTGIGWHEARVPTIVTSVPRAAFAPLAARLKTAVSVPVIVSNRINTPEVAEDLLAQGAGDLVSMARPLLADPEFVVKAAQGRADEINTCIACNQACLDHTFQNQRATCLVN
;
A
#
# COMPACT_ATOMS: atom_id res chain seq x y z
N VAL A 1 -17.20 -3.88 4.22
CA VAL A 1 -18.19 -3.01 4.88
C VAL A 1 -19.54 -3.45 4.36
N GLU A 2 -20.55 -3.56 5.23
CA GLU A 2 -21.92 -3.90 4.78
C GLU A 2 -22.40 -2.86 3.76
N GLY A 3 -23.01 -3.32 2.66
CA GLY A 3 -23.41 -2.43 1.56
C GLY A 3 -22.27 -1.77 0.78
N GLY A 4 -21.02 -2.22 0.97
CA GLY A 4 -19.89 -1.75 0.17
C GLY A 4 -19.90 -2.32 -1.26
N ASN A 5 -19.10 -1.71 -2.14
CA ASN A 5 -19.02 -2.13 -3.54
C ASN A 5 -18.60 -3.60 -3.67
N THR A 6 -19.26 -4.28 -4.60
CA THR A 6 -18.87 -5.59 -5.11
C THR A 6 -17.63 -5.48 -6.00
N TRP A 7 -17.06 -6.65 -6.34
CA TRP A 7 -15.96 -6.69 -7.28
C TRP A 7 -16.35 -6.20 -8.68
N ASP A 8 -17.53 -6.58 -9.17
CA ASP A 8 -17.97 -6.23 -10.52
C ASP A 8 -18.21 -4.72 -10.64
N GLU A 9 -18.77 -4.09 -9.61
CA GLU A 9 -18.87 -2.63 -9.52
C GLU A 9 -17.50 -1.96 -9.48
N THR A 10 -16.53 -2.54 -8.76
CA THR A 10 -15.15 -2.04 -8.73
C THR A 10 -14.50 -2.06 -10.12
N VAL A 11 -14.67 -3.16 -10.87
CA VAL A 11 -14.17 -3.27 -12.26
C VAL A 11 -14.90 -2.31 -13.20
N GLN A 12 -16.22 -2.15 -13.04
CA GLN A 12 -17.00 -1.18 -13.81
C GLN A 12 -16.48 0.24 -13.61
N ILE A 13 -16.23 0.63 -12.36
CA ILE A 13 -15.64 1.94 -12.02
C ILE A 13 -14.24 2.08 -12.63
N ALA A 14 -13.39 1.06 -12.50
CA ALA A 14 -12.04 1.09 -13.06
C ALA A 14 -12.06 1.29 -14.58
N LYS A 15 -12.89 0.55 -15.32
CA LYS A 15 -13.02 0.71 -16.78
C LYS A 15 -13.57 2.08 -17.17
N ALA A 16 -14.52 2.62 -16.40
CA ALA A 16 -15.05 3.96 -16.63
C ALA A 16 -13.96 5.04 -16.43
N LEU A 17 -13.12 4.90 -15.40
CA LEU A 17 -11.99 5.79 -15.15
C LEU A 17 -10.91 5.68 -16.22
N GLU A 18 -10.63 4.46 -16.69
CA GLU A 18 -9.70 4.22 -17.79
C GLU A 18 -10.18 4.88 -19.09
N ALA A 19 -11.46 4.75 -19.42
CA ALA A 19 -12.07 5.45 -20.55
C ALA A 19 -12.04 6.99 -20.39
N ALA A 20 -12.04 7.48 -19.14
CA ALA A 20 -11.89 8.90 -18.82
C ALA A 20 -10.42 9.38 -18.87
N GLY A 21 -9.46 8.49 -19.09
CA GLY A 21 -8.05 8.82 -19.33
C GLY A 21 -7.15 8.81 -18.09
N VAL A 22 -7.51 8.07 -17.02
CA VAL A 22 -6.55 7.84 -15.93
C VAL A 22 -5.32 7.07 -16.45
N THR A 23 -4.14 7.40 -15.94
CA THR A 23 -2.88 6.82 -16.42
C THR A 23 -2.35 5.70 -15.54
N ILE A 24 -2.88 5.55 -14.33
CA ILE A 24 -2.44 4.57 -13.33
C ILE A 24 -3.52 4.36 -12.26
N PHE A 25 -3.65 3.15 -11.73
CA PHE A 25 -4.49 2.86 -10.57
C PHE A 25 -3.65 2.62 -9.32
N ASN A 26 -3.95 3.34 -8.24
CA ASN A 26 -3.46 2.99 -6.92
C ASN A 26 -4.53 2.21 -6.15
N THR A 27 -4.16 1.11 -5.51
CA THR A 27 -5.11 0.29 -4.74
C THR A 27 -5.37 0.86 -3.34
N GLY A 28 -6.65 1.12 -3.05
CA GLY A 28 -7.14 1.53 -1.73
C GLY A 28 -7.85 0.38 -1.03
N ILE A 29 -7.47 0.09 0.22
CA ILE A 29 -7.99 -1.06 0.97
C ILE A 29 -8.75 -0.59 2.21
N GLY A 30 -10.04 -0.94 2.24
CA GLY A 30 -10.90 -0.69 3.38
C GLY A 30 -11.32 0.76 3.54
N TRP A 31 -12.06 1.01 4.61
CA TRP A 31 -12.65 2.30 4.98
C TRP A 31 -12.30 2.56 6.45
N HIS A 32 -12.28 3.81 6.90
CA HIS A 32 -12.01 4.12 8.31
C HIS A 32 -13.01 3.49 9.29
N GLU A 33 -14.24 3.26 8.84
CA GLU A 33 -15.31 2.61 9.63
C GLU A 33 -15.23 1.07 9.61
N ALA A 34 -14.34 0.49 8.79
CA ALA A 34 -14.21 -0.95 8.69
C ALA A 34 -13.65 -1.54 9.98
N ARG A 35 -14.29 -2.60 10.49
CA ARG A 35 -13.85 -3.33 11.69
C ARG A 35 -12.72 -4.34 11.44
N VAL A 36 -12.35 -4.54 10.17
CA VAL A 36 -11.26 -5.43 9.78
C VAL A 36 -9.99 -4.60 9.64
N PRO A 37 -8.91 -4.91 10.37
CA PRO A 37 -7.68 -4.14 10.29
C PRO A 37 -7.00 -4.27 8.92
N THR A 38 -6.53 -3.14 8.36
CA THR A 38 -5.88 -3.12 7.03
C THR A 38 -4.42 -2.68 7.05
N ILE A 39 -3.96 -2.05 8.14
CA ILE A 39 -2.63 -1.42 8.19
C ILE A 39 -1.84 -1.63 9.48
N VAL A 40 -2.45 -2.08 10.57
CA VAL A 40 -1.80 -2.30 11.89
C VAL A 40 -0.82 -3.48 11.88
N THR A 41 0.04 -3.61 12.89
CA THR A 41 1.09 -4.65 13.00
C THR A 41 0.60 -6.09 12.81
N SER A 42 -0.60 -6.44 13.28
CA SER A 42 -1.16 -7.80 13.13
C SER A 42 -1.53 -8.19 11.70
N VAL A 43 -1.64 -7.23 10.78
CA VAL A 43 -1.91 -7.50 9.36
C VAL A 43 -0.64 -8.11 8.73
N PRO A 44 -0.68 -9.23 8.01
CA PRO A 44 0.50 -9.76 7.33
C PRO A 44 1.07 -8.76 6.32
N ARG A 45 2.38 -8.87 6.04
CA ARG A 45 2.99 -8.10 4.94
C ARG A 45 2.29 -8.46 3.63
N ALA A 46 2.04 -7.44 2.80
CA ALA A 46 1.41 -7.59 1.48
C ALA A 46 0.07 -8.36 1.44
N ALA A 47 -0.68 -8.41 2.55
CA ALA A 47 -1.91 -9.22 2.67
C ALA A 47 -2.98 -8.95 1.59
N PHE A 48 -2.94 -7.77 0.95
CA PHE A 48 -3.93 -7.33 -0.04
C PHE A 48 -3.41 -7.36 -1.48
N ALA A 49 -2.18 -7.82 -1.72
CA ALA A 49 -1.62 -7.94 -3.05
C ALA A 49 -2.48 -8.72 -4.06
N PRO A 50 -3.19 -9.80 -3.67
CA PRO A 50 -4.09 -10.50 -4.61
C PRO A 50 -5.20 -9.62 -5.19
N LEU A 51 -5.65 -8.56 -4.48
CA LEU A 51 -6.65 -7.64 -5.00
C LEU A 51 -6.09 -6.73 -6.09
N ALA A 52 -4.85 -6.25 -5.92
CA ALA A 52 -4.15 -5.49 -6.95
C ALA A 52 -3.88 -6.35 -8.19
N ALA A 53 -3.41 -7.58 -8.00
CA ALA A 53 -3.20 -8.54 -9.09
C ALA A 53 -4.50 -8.82 -9.86
N ARG A 54 -5.62 -8.98 -9.13
CA ARG A 54 -6.94 -9.18 -9.75
C ARG A 54 -7.43 -7.95 -10.51
N LEU A 55 -7.12 -6.73 -10.05
CA LEU A 55 -7.47 -5.51 -10.78
C LEU A 55 -6.64 -5.37 -12.05
N LYS A 56 -5.34 -5.68 -11.97
CA LYS A 56 -4.40 -5.63 -13.10
C LYS A 56 -4.82 -6.51 -14.28
N THR A 57 -5.50 -7.65 -14.04
CA THR A 57 -6.03 -8.47 -15.14
C THR A 57 -7.27 -7.87 -15.82
N ALA A 58 -7.88 -6.83 -15.23
CA ALA A 58 -9.13 -6.23 -15.70
C ALA A 58 -8.96 -4.87 -16.40
N VAL A 59 -7.76 -4.27 -16.34
CA VAL A 59 -7.43 -2.94 -16.89
C VAL A 59 -6.14 -3.01 -17.73
N SER A 60 -5.91 -2.01 -18.57
CA SER A 60 -4.72 -1.91 -19.43
C SER A 60 -3.64 -0.95 -18.91
N VAL A 61 -4.02 0.02 -18.07
CA VAL A 61 -3.07 0.93 -17.42
C VAL A 61 -2.38 0.30 -16.20
N PRO A 62 -1.18 0.76 -15.82
CA PRO A 62 -0.44 0.22 -14.66
C PRO A 62 -1.23 0.21 -13.35
N VAL A 63 -0.98 -0.78 -12.50
CA VAL A 63 -1.62 -0.93 -11.17
C VAL A 63 -0.57 -0.95 -10.05
N ILE A 64 -0.76 -0.12 -9.03
CA ILE A 64 0.11 -0.04 -7.85
C ILE A 64 -0.42 -0.94 -6.73
N VAL A 65 0.45 -1.82 -6.20
CA VAL A 65 0.15 -2.64 -5.01
C VAL A 65 0.44 -1.84 -3.75
N SER A 66 -0.48 -1.84 -2.80
CA SER A 66 -0.36 -1.08 -1.55
C SER A 66 -0.54 -1.96 -0.31
N ASN A 67 -0.42 -1.31 0.86
CA ASN A 67 -0.60 -1.83 2.22
C ASN A 67 0.44 -2.85 2.70
N ARG A 68 1.04 -2.50 3.86
CA ARG A 68 1.95 -3.39 4.62
C ARG A 68 3.12 -3.96 3.81
N ILE A 69 3.56 -3.23 2.80
CA ILE A 69 4.83 -3.43 2.10
C ILE A 69 5.84 -2.51 2.79
N ASN A 70 6.84 -3.06 3.45
CA ASN A 70 7.77 -2.29 4.31
C ASN A 70 9.21 -2.77 4.27
N THR A 71 9.56 -3.69 3.37
CA THR A 71 10.96 -4.05 3.08
C THR A 71 11.16 -4.19 1.57
N PRO A 72 12.39 -3.99 1.06
CA PRO A 72 12.68 -4.11 -0.37
C PRO A 72 12.36 -5.49 -0.94
N GLU A 73 12.61 -6.55 -0.17
CA GLU A 73 12.40 -7.93 -0.62
C GLU A 73 10.92 -8.21 -0.89
N VAL A 74 10.03 -7.76 0.01
CA VAL A 74 8.59 -7.90 -0.20
C VAL A 74 8.13 -7.06 -1.39
N ALA A 75 8.69 -5.87 -1.59
CA ALA A 75 8.36 -5.06 -2.76
C ALA A 75 8.79 -5.75 -4.06
N GLU A 76 10.02 -6.26 -4.12
CA GLU A 76 10.58 -6.94 -5.29
C GLU A 76 9.82 -8.23 -5.61
N ASP A 77 9.54 -9.07 -4.61
CA ASP A 77 8.76 -10.30 -4.79
C ASP A 77 7.39 -10.03 -5.43
N LEU A 78 6.72 -8.95 -5.02
CA LEU A 78 5.43 -8.54 -5.58
C LEU A 78 5.53 -8.12 -7.05
N LEU A 79 6.59 -7.41 -7.42
CA LEU A 79 6.83 -6.97 -8.79
C LEU A 79 7.21 -8.16 -9.67
N ALA A 80 8.14 -9.00 -9.21
CA ALA A 80 8.62 -10.18 -9.92
C ALA A 80 7.50 -11.19 -10.22
N GLN A 81 6.54 -11.36 -9.30
CA GLN A 81 5.38 -12.23 -9.52
C GLN A 81 4.25 -11.55 -10.34
N GLY A 82 4.40 -10.29 -10.73
CA GLY A 82 3.42 -9.55 -11.53
C GLY A 82 2.17 -9.12 -10.76
N ALA A 83 2.22 -9.01 -9.42
CA ALA A 83 1.07 -8.59 -8.62
C ALA A 83 0.68 -7.11 -8.83
N GLY A 84 1.59 -6.30 -9.36
CA GLY A 84 1.36 -4.95 -9.83
C GLY A 84 2.53 -4.49 -10.71
N ASP A 85 2.51 -3.22 -11.08
CA ASP A 85 3.57 -2.55 -11.87
C ASP A 85 4.44 -1.64 -11.01
N LEU A 86 3.90 -1.17 -9.88
CA LEU A 86 4.62 -0.43 -8.85
C LEU A 86 4.14 -0.85 -7.46
N VAL A 87 4.90 -0.44 -6.44
CA VAL A 87 4.50 -0.57 -5.03
C VAL A 87 4.30 0.80 -4.38
N SER A 88 3.28 0.90 -3.53
CA SER A 88 2.98 2.09 -2.74
C SER A 88 3.46 1.88 -1.30
N MET A 89 4.26 2.81 -0.81
CA MET A 89 4.75 2.85 0.56
C MET A 89 4.52 4.25 1.14
N ALA A 90 3.82 4.33 2.27
CA ALA A 90 3.66 5.58 3.02
C ALA A 90 4.53 5.57 4.28
N ARG A 91 4.09 4.84 5.32
CA ARG A 91 4.80 4.76 6.61
C ARG A 91 6.25 4.26 6.54
N PRO A 92 6.65 3.35 5.63
CA PRO A 92 8.08 3.01 5.46
C PRO A 92 8.95 4.22 5.12
N LEU A 93 8.46 5.15 4.29
CA LEU A 93 9.20 6.36 3.90
C LEU A 93 9.27 7.41 5.02
N LEU A 94 8.36 7.32 6.00
CA LEU A 94 8.43 8.14 7.22
C LEU A 94 9.40 7.54 8.25
N ALA A 95 9.46 6.22 8.34
CA ALA A 95 10.39 5.51 9.20
C ALA A 95 11.85 5.61 8.71
N ASP A 96 12.05 5.58 7.40
CA ASP A 96 13.35 5.77 6.78
C ASP A 96 13.22 6.59 5.48
N PRO A 97 13.60 7.88 5.47
CA PRO A 97 13.58 8.69 4.26
C PRO A 97 14.61 8.23 3.21
N GLU A 98 15.62 7.45 3.62
CA GLU A 98 16.63 6.88 2.71
C GLU A 98 16.26 5.47 2.22
N PHE A 99 15.07 4.95 2.53
CA PHE A 99 14.63 3.58 2.17
C PHE A 99 14.99 3.21 0.72
N VAL A 100 14.63 4.07 -0.23
CA VAL A 100 14.81 3.81 -1.68
C VAL A 100 16.29 3.82 -2.05
N VAL A 101 17.06 4.74 -1.47
CA VAL A 101 18.51 4.86 -1.73
C VAL A 101 19.25 3.64 -1.17
N LYS A 102 18.94 3.24 0.06
CA LYS A 102 19.52 2.07 0.73
C LYS A 102 19.18 0.78 -0.03
N ALA A 103 17.92 0.60 -0.43
CA ALA A 103 17.49 -0.53 -1.24
C ALA A 103 18.27 -0.62 -2.57
N ALA A 104 18.37 0.49 -3.30
CA ALA A 104 19.10 0.53 -4.57
C ALA A 104 20.61 0.25 -4.45
N GLN A 105 21.19 0.47 -3.27
CA GLN A 105 22.60 0.23 -2.96
C GLN A 105 22.86 -1.13 -2.32
N GLY A 106 21.84 -1.98 -2.16
CA GLY A 106 21.97 -3.28 -1.50
C GLY A 106 22.17 -3.19 0.03
N ARG A 107 21.84 -2.05 0.64
CA ARG A 107 21.95 -1.79 2.10
C ARG A 107 20.61 -2.00 2.81
N ALA A 108 19.90 -3.08 2.46
CA ALA A 108 18.56 -3.35 3.00
C ALA A 108 18.58 -3.60 4.53
N ASP A 109 19.69 -4.12 5.05
CA ASP A 109 19.95 -4.34 6.47
C ASP A 109 20.09 -3.05 7.29
N GLU A 110 20.37 -1.91 6.63
CA GLU A 110 20.45 -0.58 7.25
C GLU A 110 19.10 0.17 7.26
N ILE A 111 18.03 -0.42 6.73
CA ILE A 111 16.72 0.24 6.64
C ILE A 111 16.02 0.24 8.00
N ASN A 112 15.63 1.44 8.44
CA ASN A 112 14.81 1.62 9.64
C ASN A 112 13.35 1.22 9.35
N THR A 113 13.10 -0.08 9.45
CA THR A 113 11.86 -0.70 8.98
C THR A 113 10.65 -0.25 9.80
N CYS A 114 9.62 0.28 9.12
CA CYS A 114 8.35 0.60 9.76
C CYS A 114 7.70 -0.65 10.38
N ILE A 115 7.42 -0.61 11.69
CA ILE A 115 6.80 -1.72 12.43
C ILE A 115 5.26 -1.71 12.44
N ALA A 116 4.65 -0.77 11.70
CA ALA A 116 3.20 -0.58 11.61
C ALA A 116 2.48 -0.31 12.94
N CYS A 117 3.16 0.33 13.90
CA CYS A 117 2.61 0.62 15.24
C CYS A 117 1.49 1.66 15.25
N ASN A 118 1.42 2.54 14.23
CA ASN A 118 0.48 3.66 14.11
C ASN A 118 0.57 4.78 15.16
N GLN A 119 1.22 4.54 16.30
CA GLN A 119 1.30 5.44 17.46
C GLN A 119 1.71 6.89 17.13
N ALA A 120 2.81 7.08 16.43
CA ALA A 120 3.38 8.41 16.17
C ALA A 120 2.88 9.04 14.86
N CYS A 121 2.39 8.22 13.93
CA CYS A 121 1.98 8.69 12.61
C CYS A 121 0.46 8.87 12.56
N LEU A 122 -0.26 7.77 12.56
CA LEU A 122 -1.71 7.77 12.35
C LEU A 122 -2.46 8.24 13.60
N ASP A 123 -2.10 7.76 14.79
CA ASP A 123 -2.80 8.14 16.03
C ASP A 123 -2.62 9.64 16.32
N HIS A 124 -1.42 10.19 16.10
CA HIS A 124 -1.17 11.63 16.13
C HIS A 124 -2.06 12.38 15.11
N THR A 125 -2.11 11.90 13.86
CA THR A 125 -2.94 12.54 12.82
C THR A 125 -4.42 12.55 13.20
N PHE A 126 -4.94 11.46 13.78
CA PHE A 126 -6.32 11.41 14.28
C PHE A 126 -6.58 12.32 15.48
N GLN A 127 -5.53 12.71 16.22
CA GLN A 127 -5.58 13.70 17.28
C GLN A 127 -5.28 15.13 16.80
N ASN A 128 -5.25 15.36 15.47
CA ASN A 128 -4.87 16.63 14.84
C ASN A 128 -3.48 17.15 15.26
N GLN A 129 -2.55 16.21 15.53
CA GLN A 129 -1.15 16.50 15.80
C GLN A 129 -0.30 16.23 14.55
N ARG A 130 0.89 16.81 14.51
CA ARG A 130 1.86 16.53 13.45
C ARG A 130 2.27 15.06 13.50
N ALA A 131 2.13 14.37 12.37
CA ALA A 131 2.65 13.01 12.22
C ALA A 131 4.18 12.98 12.38
N THR A 132 4.67 12.01 13.14
CA THR A 132 6.08 11.65 13.30
C THR A 132 6.24 10.13 13.19
N CYS A 133 7.42 9.57 13.45
CA CYS A 133 7.61 8.13 13.55
C CYS A 133 8.08 7.72 14.96
N LEU A 134 7.76 6.48 15.36
CA LEU A 134 8.27 5.94 16.62
C LEU A 134 9.77 5.62 16.52
N VAL A 135 10.22 5.22 15.34
CA VAL A 135 11.60 4.81 15.09
C VAL A 135 12.45 5.90 14.45
N ASN A 136 11.87 7.05 14.09
CA ASN A 136 12.53 8.20 13.45
C ASN A 136 11.94 9.53 13.93
#